data_AF-A0A814ZAK9-F1
#
_entry.id   AF-A0A814ZAK9-F1
#
_cell.length_a   1.000
_cell.length_b   1.000
_cell.length_c   1.000
_cell.angle_alpha   90.00
_cell.angle_beta   90.00
_cell.angle_gamma   90.00
#
_symmetry.space_group_name_H-M   'P 1'
#
loop_
_entity.id
_entity.type
_entity.pdbx_description
1 polymer ?
#
loop_
_entity_poly.entity_id
_entity_poly.type
_entity_poly.pdbx_seq_one_letter_code
_entity_poly.pdbx_strand_id
1 'polypeptide(L)'
;MSSEQVRPVIECFCQILSSYGFSTITSEIFRLAKFDQNEATVPLWRLLYEMIHIDSDKISQNKFDQTPKDEIVDIIKRDLYKRGYTYDYFLSLDNNMQEGSRHLLVCVGWLIYHVKLIEKCMKQCLNSISNPTEIVENDKCDLIEQIKQALHSNSKIRSCLRAIEHKNPEDNHPMSSFESQLCQYPHLITQYLTELDNEHYKLNLFLFWNKHEDIFWKWMESVLDQPTTIAENNELLHEIDCQHLEAEKQKFNATIDTLDSALVRLEQLWISNDDHASIENDVSSIVASIDKQISSLFNKLLDTNSVFIKQSVSE
;
A
#
# COMPACT_ATOMS: atom_id res chain seq x y z
N MET A 1 -6.06 -17.61 -19.93
CA MET A 1 -6.68 -18.04 -18.66
C MET A 1 -8.19 -18.01 -18.80
N SER A 2 -8.92 -19.00 -18.26
CA SER A 2 -10.39 -18.94 -18.24
C SER A 2 -10.84 -17.89 -17.21
N SER A 3 -11.77 -17.02 -17.59
CA SER A 3 -12.42 -16.04 -16.71
C SER A 3 -13.00 -16.67 -15.44
N GLU A 4 -13.42 -17.95 -15.54
CA GLU A 4 -14.00 -18.73 -14.44
C GLU A 4 -13.02 -19.00 -13.29
N GLN A 5 -11.71 -19.07 -13.57
CA GLN A 5 -10.70 -19.32 -12.55
C GLN A 5 -10.26 -18.05 -11.83
N VAL A 6 -10.35 -16.90 -12.50
CA VAL A 6 -9.88 -15.61 -11.97
C VAL A 6 -10.87 -15.03 -10.98
N ARG A 7 -12.16 -15.10 -11.33
CA ARG A 7 -13.22 -14.47 -10.56
C ARG A 7 -13.21 -14.86 -9.06
N PRO A 8 -13.13 -16.16 -8.68
CA PRO A 8 -13.10 -16.55 -7.27
C PRO A 8 -11.87 -16.01 -6.52
N VAL A 9 -10.74 -15.84 -7.21
CA VAL A 9 -9.50 -15.31 -6.61
C VAL A 9 -9.62 -13.82 -6.34
N ILE A 10 -10.17 -13.06 -7.30
CA ILE A 10 -10.46 -11.64 -7.10
C ILE A 10 -11.56 -11.45 -6.03
N GLU A 11 -12.60 -12.28 -6.03
CA GLU A 11 -13.63 -12.24 -4.98
C GLU A 11 -13.02 -12.51 -3.60
N CYS A 12 -12.13 -13.49 -3.48
CA CYS A 12 -11.39 -13.73 -2.24
C CYS A 12 -10.56 -12.51 -1.83
N PHE A 13 -9.88 -11.85 -2.77
CA PHE A 13 -9.14 -10.61 -2.49
C PHE A 13 -10.05 -9.51 -1.94
N CYS A 14 -11.20 -9.28 -2.60
CA CYS A 14 -12.19 -8.31 -2.15
C CYS A 14 -12.74 -8.62 -0.75
N GLN A 15 -12.94 -9.90 -0.43
CA GLN A 15 -13.38 -10.35 0.89
C GLN A 15 -12.30 -10.13 1.96
N ILE A 16 -11.03 -10.35 1.62
CA ILE A 16 -9.91 -9.97 2.49
C ILE A 16 -9.95 -8.48 2.75
N LEU A 17 -9.98 -7.63 1.72
CA LEU A 17 -10.05 -6.17 1.89
C LEU A 17 -11.23 -5.74 2.79
N SER A 18 -12.43 -6.25 2.50
CA SER A 18 -13.63 -5.91 3.27
C SER A 18 -13.50 -6.31 4.76
N SER A 19 -12.82 -7.42 5.05
CA SER A 19 -12.58 -7.89 6.42
C SER A 19 -11.62 -7.02 7.23
N TYR A 20 -10.90 -6.10 6.58
CA TYR A 20 -9.93 -5.15 7.16
C TYR A 20 -10.45 -3.71 7.15
N GLY A 21 -11.72 -3.50 6.82
CA GLY A 21 -12.35 -2.18 6.86
C GLY A 21 -12.12 -1.34 5.61
N PHE A 22 -11.58 -1.91 4.53
CA PHE A 22 -11.60 -1.27 3.22
C PHE A 22 -13.03 -1.13 2.71
N SER A 23 -13.26 -0.15 1.84
CA SER A 23 -14.54 0.03 1.17
C SER A 23 -14.90 -1.20 0.34
N THR A 24 -16.19 -1.53 0.31
CA THR A 24 -16.70 -2.66 -0.46
C THR A 24 -16.40 -2.49 -1.94
N ILE A 25 -15.42 -3.27 -2.42
CA ILE A 25 -15.07 -3.40 -3.84
C ILE A 25 -15.43 -4.80 -4.32
N THR A 26 -15.93 -4.92 -5.55
CA THR A 26 -16.37 -6.20 -6.11
C THR A 26 -15.43 -6.65 -7.23
N SER A 27 -15.39 -7.96 -7.50
CA SER A 27 -14.62 -8.50 -8.63
C SER A 27 -15.05 -7.93 -9.99
N GLU A 28 -16.28 -7.42 -10.07
CA GLU A 28 -16.79 -6.73 -11.25
C GLU A 28 -16.06 -5.42 -11.52
N ILE A 29 -15.72 -4.64 -10.48
CA ILE A 29 -14.91 -3.42 -10.63
C ILE A 29 -13.54 -3.75 -11.22
N PHE A 30 -12.89 -4.81 -10.76
CA PHE A 30 -11.61 -5.27 -11.31
C PHE A 30 -11.73 -5.72 -12.77
N ARG A 31 -12.86 -6.38 -13.13
CA ARG A 31 -13.16 -6.76 -14.51
C ARG A 31 -13.32 -5.52 -15.39
N LEU A 32 -14.10 -4.54 -14.96
CA LEU A 32 -14.34 -3.27 -15.66
C LEU A 32 -13.03 -2.49 -15.83
N ALA A 33 -12.22 -2.40 -14.78
CA ALA A 33 -10.93 -1.74 -14.82
C ALA A 33 -9.94 -2.38 -15.80
N LYS A 34 -9.93 -3.72 -15.90
CA LYS A 34 -9.12 -4.42 -16.90
C LYS A 34 -9.43 -3.96 -18.33
N PHE A 35 -10.69 -3.62 -18.62
CA PHE A 35 -11.13 -3.12 -19.92
C PHE A 35 -11.25 -1.59 -19.97
N ASP A 36 -10.56 -0.89 -19.06
CA ASP A 36 -10.46 0.57 -18.99
C ASP A 36 -11.82 1.29 -18.95
N GLN A 37 -12.80 0.69 -18.28
CA GLN A 37 -14.14 1.25 -18.14
C GLN A 37 -14.19 2.30 -17.01
N ASN A 38 -14.82 3.45 -17.27
CA ASN A 38 -14.80 4.61 -16.37
C ASN A 38 -15.55 4.37 -15.05
N GLU A 39 -16.48 3.43 -15.02
CA GLU A 39 -17.24 3.03 -13.83
C GLU A 39 -16.34 2.49 -12.72
N ALA A 40 -15.16 1.96 -13.07
CA ALA A 40 -14.22 1.43 -12.10
C ALA A 40 -13.27 2.49 -11.52
N THR A 41 -13.21 3.69 -12.09
CA THR A 41 -12.21 4.72 -11.74
C THR A 41 -12.36 5.20 -10.30
N VAL A 42 -13.54 5.67 -9.91
CA VAL A 42 -13.80 6.21 -8.55
C VAL A 42 -13.60 5.14 -7.45
N PRO A 43 -14.14 3.91 -7.57
CA PRO A 43 -13.88 2.84 -6.60
C PRO A 43 -12.38 2.52 -6.45
N LEU A 44 -11.61 2.54 -7.53
CA LEU A 44 -10.17 2.27 -7.48
C LEU A 44 -9.37 3.40 -6.84
N TRP A 45 -9.71 4.67 -7.11
CA TRP A 45 -9.12 5.80 -6.39
C TRP A 45 -9.36 5.70 -4.87
N ARG A 46 -10.57 5.31 -4.47
CA ARG A 46 -10.89 5.07 -3.06
C ARG A 46 -10.04 3.95 -2.47
N LEU A 47 -9.92 2.84 -3.18
CA LEU A 47 -9.07 1.72 -2.75
C LEU A 47 -7.61 2.16 -2.59
N LEU A 48 -7.05 2.91 -3.55
CA LEU A 48 -5.68 3.43 -3.46
C LEU A 48 -5.49 4.34 -2.24
N TYR A 49 -6.44 5.24 -1.99
CA TYR A 49 -6.42 6.12 -0.83
C TYR A 49 -6.34 5.32 0.48
N GLU A 50 -7.17 4.28 0.61
CA GLU A 50 -7.20 3.39 1.78
C GLU A 50 -5.91 2.57 1.90
N MET A 51 -5.38 2.04 0.80
CA MET A 51 -4.14 1.24 0.77
C MET A 51 -2.92 2.07 1.21
N ILE A 52 -2.85 3.35 0.82
CA ILE A 52 -1.76 4.23 1.24
C ILE A 52 -1.78 4.47 2.75
N HIS A 53 -2.97 4.49 3.36
CA HIS A 53 -3.20 4.77 4.77
C HIS A 53 -3.29 3.50 5.64
N ILE A 54 -2.94 2.33 5.12
CA ILE A 54 -3.12 1.05 5.82
C ILE A 54 -2.41 0.97 7.18
N ASP A 55 -1.25 1.58 7.30
CA ASP A 55 -0.45 1.56 8.54
C ASP A 55 -0.97 2.55 9.60
N SER A 56 -2.03 3.30 9.30
CA SER A 56 -2.68 4.20 10.23
C SER A 56 -4.05 3.64 10.63
N ASP A 57 -4.44 3.77 11.91
CA ASP A 57 -5.79 3.46 12.42
C ASP A 57 -6.92 4.28 11.75
N LYS A 58 -6.61 4.98 10.65
CA LYS A 58 -7.46 5.91 9.92
C LYS A 58 -8.21 5.28 8.75
N ILE A 59 -8.03 3.99 8.43
CA ILE A 59 -8.87 3.32 7.42
C ILE A 59 -10.36 3.51 7.78
N SER A 60 -10.69 3.40 9.08
CA SER A 60 -12.05 3.62 9.60
C SER A 60 -12.49 5.09 9.64
N GLN A 61 -11.57 6.04 9.46
CA GLN A 61 -11.85 7.47 9.34
C GLN A 61 -11.76 7.91 7.88
N ASN A 62 -12.24 7.08 6.95
CA ASN A 62 -12.15 7.36 5.52
C ASN A 62 -12.81 8.72 5.18
N LYS A 63 -11.97 9.74 4.94
CA LYS A 63 -12.39 11.10 4.55
C LYS A 63 -12.53 11.24 3.04
N PHE A 64 -12.47 10.16 2.27
CA PHE A 64 -12.57 10.19 0.81
C PHE A 64 -13.83 10.94 0.33
N ASP A 65 -14.99 10.68 0.96
CA ASP A 65 -16.24 11.37 0.59
C ASP A 65 -16.30 12.85 1.03
N GLN A 66 -15.43 13.27 1.95
CA GLN A 66 -15.40 14.62 2.51
C GLN A 66 -14.28 15.48 1.92
N THR A 67 -13.32 14.86 1.24
CA THR A 67 -12.13 15.52 0.69
C THR A 67 -12.37 15.86 -0.77
N PRO A 68 -12.00 17.06 -1.25
CA PRO A 68 -12.06 17.41 -2.66
C PRO A 68 -11.30 16.39 -3.52
N LYS A 69 -11.83 16.06 -4.70
CA LYS A 69 -11.23 15.07 -5.60
C LYS A 69 -9.77 15.40 -5.96
N ASP A 70 -9.50 16.67 -6.25
CA ASP A 70 -8.16 17.15 -6.62
C ASP A 70 -7.14 16.88 -5.49
N GLU A 71 -7.53 17.15 -4.25
CA GLU A 71 -6.68 16.90 -3.09
C GLU A 71 -6.42 15.41 -2.88
N ILE A 72 -7.42 14.55 -3.11
CA ILE A 72 -7.25 13.09 -3.03
C ILE A 72 -6.24 12.60 -4.08
N VAL A 73 -6.39 13.05 -5.33
CA VAL A 73 -5.49 12.66 -6.43
C VAL A 73 -4.06 13.13 -6.12
N ASP A 74 -3.89 14.36 -5.64
CA ASP A 74 -2.58 14.91 -5.26
C ASP A 74 -1.94 14.15 -4.10
N ILE A 75 -2.72 13.76 -3.08
CA ILE A 75 -2.22 12.95 -1.95
C ILE A 75 -1.73 11.60 -2.48
N ILE A 76 -2.54 10.92 -3.28
CA ILE A 76 -2.23 9.58 -3.79
C ILE A 76 -1.00 9.62 -4.70
N LYS A 77 -0.96 10.53 -5.68
CA LYS A 77 0.19 10.69 -6.58
C LYS A 77 1.47 10.98 -5.80
N ARG A 78 1.42 11.90 -4.83
CA ARG A 78 2.58 12.27 -4.01
C ARG A 78 3.09 11.10 -3.16
N ASP A 79 2.20 10.35 -2.51
CA ASP A 79 2.60 9.23 -1.68
C ASP A 79 3.09 8.04 -2.50
N LEU A 80 2.52 7.80 -3.68
CA LEU A 80 3.02 6.80 -4.62
C LEU A 80 4.40 7.17 -5.15
N TYR A 81 4.62 8.44 -5.53
CA TYR A 81 5.91 8.93 -5.97
C TYR A 81 6.98 8.78 -4.88
N LYS A 82 6.66 9.15 -3.63
CA LYS A 82 7.56 8.93 -2.47
C LYS A 82 7.91 7.45 -2.25
N ARG A 83 7.01 6.53 -2.61
CA ARG A 83 7.22 5.08 -2.54
C ARG A 83 7.95 4.53 -3.77
N GLY A 84 8.27 5.36 -4.77
CA GLY A 84 9.03 4.99 -5.96
C GLY A 84 8.18 4.59 -7.17
N TYR A 85 6.88 4.86 -7.18
CA TYR A 85 6.03 4.63 -8.35
C TYR A 85 6.13 5.82 -9.31
N THR A 86 6.82 5.64 -10.43
CA THR A 86 7.14 6.69 -11.41
C THR A 86 6.50 6.44 -12.77
N TYR A 87 5.31 5.84 -12.80
CA TYR A 87 4.64 5.56 -14.07
C TYR A 87 3.95 6.82 -14.60
N ASP A 88 4.49 7.38 -15.68
CA ASP A 88 4.13 8.72 -16.18
C ASP A 88 2.65 8.86 -16.52
N TYR A 89 2.06 7.84 -17.16
CA TYR A 89 0.63 7.83 -17.51
C TYR A 89 -0.30 7.92 -16.30
N PHE A 90 0.10 7.34 -15.16
CA PHE A 90 -0.67 7.46 -13.94
C PHE A 90 -0.54 8.87 -13.35
N LEU A 91 0.66 9.45 -13.41
CA LEU A 91 0.92 10.81 -12.93
C LEU A 91 0.23 11.86 -13.81
N SER A 92 0.05 11.57 -15.10
CA SER A 92 -0.66 12.42 -16.08
C SER A 92 -2.18 12.27 -16.03
N LEU A 93 -2.74 11.35 -15.24
CA LEU A 93 -4.20 11.22 -15.12
C LEU A 93 -4.81 12.53 -14.61
N ASP A 94 -5.99 12.85 -15.13
CA ASP A 94 -6.73 14.03 -14.69
C ASP A 94 -7.17 13.92 -13.22
N ASN A 95 -7.48 15.07 -12.63
CA ASN A 95 -7.97 15.12 -11.25
C ASN A 95 -9.47 14.82 -11.15
N ASN A 96 -10.17 14.67 -12.29
CA ASN A 96 -11.62 14.45 -12.33
C ASN A 96 -12.02 13.00 -12.02
N MET A 97 -11.04 12.10 -11.92
CA MET A 97 -11.24 10.67 -11.64
C MET A 97 -12.19 10.02 -12.66
N GLN A 98 -12.13 10.41 -13.94
CA GLN A 98 -13.02 9.87 -14.97
C GLN A 98 -12.38 8.74 -15.76
N GLU A 99 -11.07 8.81 -16.01
CA GLU A 99 -10.38 7.91 -16.94
C GLU A 99 -9.22 7.16 -16.28
N GLY A 100 -8.70 6.14 -16.98
CA GLY A 100 -7.49 5.42 -16.58
C GLY A 100 -7.71 4.34 -15.53
N SER A 101 -8.89 3.72 -15.47
CA SER A 101 -9.18 2.64 -14.52
C SER A 101 -8.23 1.45 -14.65
N ARG A 102 -7.70 1.18 -15.86
CA ARG A 102 -6.65 0.17 -16.03
C ARG A 102 -5.34 0.57 -15.37
N HIS A 103 -4.91 1.82 -15.50
CA HIS A 103 -3.68 2.31 -14.88
C HIS A 103 -3.79 2.31 -13.35
N LEU A 104 -4.98 2.66 -12.83
CA LEU A 104 -5.29 2.52 -11.41
C LEU A 104 -5.19 1.07 -10.94
N LEU A 105 -5.70 0.12 -11.73
CA LEU A 105 -5.59 -1.30 -11.43
C LEU A 105 -4.13 -1.78 -11.40
N VAL A 106 -3.30 -1.34 -12.36
CA VAL A 106 -1.86 -1.62 -12.35
C VAL A 106 -1.20 -1.07 -11.09
N CYS A 107 -1.54 0.17 -10.69
CA CYS A 107 -1.06 0.77 -9.46
C CYS A 107 -1.49 -0.01 -8.20
N VAL A 108 -2.74 -0.51 -8.16
CA VAL A 108 -3.21 -1.40 -7.08
C VAL A 108 -2.36 -2.67 -7.03
N GLY A 109 -2.12 -3.31 -8.18
CA GLY A 109 -1.24 -4.48 -8.27
C GLY A 109 0.18 -4.20 -7.76
N TRP A 110 0.74 -3.07 -8.16
CA TRP A 110 2.06 -2.61 -7.70
C TRP A 110 2.09 -2.43 -6.17
N LEU A 111 1.08 -1.78 -5.59
CA LEU A 111 0.98 -1.61 -4.14
C LEU A 111 0.83 -2.94 -3.39
N ILE A 112 0.02 -3.88 -3.91
CA ILE A 112 -0.14 -5.21 -3.30
C ILE A 112 1.22 -5.90 -3.17
N TYR A 113 2.03 -5.84 -4.23
CA TYR A 113 3.37 -6.43 -4.26
C TYR A 113 4.36 -5.68 -3.35
N HIS A 114 4.51 -4.37 -3.53
CA HIS A 114 5.53 -3.58 -2.84
C HIS A 114 5.25 -3.39 -1.34
N VAL A 115 3.98 -3.23 -0.96
CA VAL A 115 3.59 -3.05 0.46
C VAL A 115 3.42 -4.41 1.16
N LYS A 116 3.53 -5.52 0.42
CA LYS A 116 3.23 -6.88 0.91
C LYS A 116 1.86 -6.91 1.62
N LEU A 117 0.87 -6.30 0.96
CA LEU A 117 -0.43 -5.98 1.56
C LEU A 117 -1.06 -7.17 2.28
N ILE A 118 -1.09 -8.31 1.59
CA ILE A 118 -1.72 -9.53 2.10
C ILE A 118 -0.96 -10.07 3.32
N GLU A 119 0.38 -10.00 3.32
CA GLU A 119 1.19 -10.42 4.47
C GLU A 119 0.96 -9.51 5.68
N LYS A 120 0.82 -8.19 5.47
CA LYS A 120 0.44 -7.26 6.54
C LYS A 120 -0.93 -7.59 7.12
N CYS A 121 -1.92 -7.84 6.26
CA CYS A 121 -3.23 -8.30 6.70
C CYS A 121 -3.09 -9.60 7.52
N MET A 122 -2.46 -10.64 6.98
CA MET A 122 -2.22 -11.91 7.69
C MET A 122 -1.63 -11.71 9.09
N LYS A 123 -0.58 -10.88 9.21
CA LYS A 123 0.06 -10.53 10.50
C LYS A 123 -0.93 -9.89 11.46
N GLN A 124 -1.72 -8.92 11.00
CA GLN A 124 -2.69 -8.24 11.85
C GLN A 124 -3.81 -9.17 12.31
N CYS A 125 -4.33 -10.08 11.46
CA CYS A 125 -5.30 -11.09 11.92
C CYS A 125 -4.69 -12.07 12.92
N LEU A 126 -3.44 -12.51 12.74
CA LEU A 126 -2.79 -13.38 13.70
C LEU A 126 -2.57 -12.69 15.06
N ASN A 127 -2.20 -11.40 15.04
CA ASN A 127 -2.04 -10.58 16.25
C ASN A 127 -3.36 -10.33 16.99
N SER A 128 -4.51 -10.34 16.29
CA SER A 128 -5.82 -10.28 16.94
C SER A 128 -6.19 -11.59 17.64
N ILE A 129 -5.70 -12.73 17.12
CA ILE A 129 -6.04 -14.08 17.62
C ILE A 129 -5.08 -14.54 18.72
N SER A 130 -3.79 -14.19 18.62
CA SER A 130 -2.75 -14.57 19.58
C SER A 130 -2.37 -13.38 20.45
N ASN A 131 -2.12 -13.58 21.75
CA ASN A 131 -1.40 -12.60 22.55
C ASN A 131 -0.09 -12.22 21.82
N PRO A 132 0.36 -10.95 21.87
CA PRO A 132 1.45 -10.46 21.04
C PRO A 132 2.77 -11.13 21.48
N THR A 133 3.03 -12.31 20.94
CA THR A 133 4.33 -12.95 20.97
C THR A 133 5.19 -12.19 19.98
N GLU A 134 6.40 -11.84 20.42
CA GLU A 134 7.35 -10.97 19.74
C GLU A 134 7.33 -11.11 18.21
N ILE A 135 7.20 -9.96 17.54
CA ILE A 135 7.20 -9.81 16.10
C ILE A 135 8.59 -10.21 15.59
N VAL A 136 8.77 -11.51 15.36
CA VAL A 136 9.85 -11.98 14.50
C VAL A 136 9.47 -11.58 13.08
N GLU A 137 10.44 -11.08 12.31
CA GLU A 137 10.33 -10.91 10.86
C GLU A 137 10.05 -12.27 10.22
N ASN A 138 8.79 -12.71 10.28
CA ASN A 138 8.38 -14.01 9.81
C ASN A 138 8.26 -13.95 8.29
N ASP A 139 8.90 -14.92 7.63
CA ASP A 139 8.72 -15.18 6.22
C ASP A 139 7.27 -15.60 5.96
N LYS A 140 6.80 -15.41 4.72
CA LYS A 140 5.44 -15.76 4.31
C LYS A 140 5.08 -17.21 4.64
N CYS A 141 6.04 -18.14 4.53
CA CYS A 141 5.84 -19.55 4.91
C CYS A 141 5.49 -19.72 6.40
N ASP A 142 6.15 -18.97 7.28
CA ASP A 142 5.90 -19.05 8.72
C ASP A 142 4.51 -18.48 9.07
N LEU A 143 4.08 -17.41 8.39
CA LEU A 143 2.73 -16.86 8.54
C LEU A 143 1.66 -17.89 8.15
N ILE A 144 1.88 -18.63 7.06
CA ILE A 144 0.92 -19.65 6.60
C ILE A 144 0.84 -20.81 7.59
N GLU A 145 1.97 -21.27 8.15
CA GLU A 145 1.94 -22.29 9.19
C GLU A 145 1.24 -21.80 10.47
N GLN A 146 1.48 -20.56 10.88
CA GLN A 146 0.75 -19.94 12.00
C GLN A 146 -0.75 -19.85 11.73
N ILE A 147 -1.17 -19.49 10.51
CA ILE A 147 -2.59 -19.48 10.11
C ILE A 147 -3.19 -20.88 10.20
N LYS A 148 -2.49 -21.93 9.77
CA LYS A 148 -2.97 -23.32 9.90
C LYS A 148 -3.11 -23.73 11.37
N GLN A 149 -2.16 -23.37 12.21
CA GLN A 149 -2.19 -23.64 13.64
C GLN A 149 -3.34 -22.90 14.34
N ALA A 150 -3.54 -21.63 14.01
CA ALA A 150 -4.66 -20.82 14.49
C ALA A 150 -6.00 -21.42 14.05
N LEU A 151 -6.11 -21.87 12.79
CA LEU A 151 -7.31 -22.52 12.25
C LEU A 151 -7.64 -23.81 13.00
N HIS A 152 -6.63 -24.63 13.31
CA HIS A 152 -6.78 -25.85 14.10
C HIS A 152 -7.19 -25.57 15.54
N SER A 153 -6.65 -24.50 16.14
CA SER A 153 -7.01 -24.08 17.49
C SER A 153 -8.45 -23.57 17.52
N ASN A 154 -8.84 -22.71 16.56
CA ASN A 154 -10.22 -22.22 16.44
C ASN A 154 -11.23 -23.34 16.18
N SER A 155 -10.89 -24.35 15.37
CA SER A 155 -11.79 -25.48 15.15
C SER A 155 -12.03 -26.29 16.44
N LYS A 156 -10.99 -26.52 17.24
CA LYS A 156 -11.09 -27.18 18.55
C LYS A 156 -11.94 -26.38 19.53
N ILE A 157 -11.65 -25.08 19.68
CA ILE A 157 -12.39 -24.20 20.59
C ILE A 157 -13.87 -24.17 20.20
N ARG A 158 -14.17 -24.05 18.90
CA ARG A 158 -15.53 -24.06 18.39
C ARG A 158 -16.25 -25.39 18.69
N SER A 159 -15.58 -26.53 18.49
CA SER A 159 -16.14 -27.84 18.84
C SER A 159 -16.43 -27.96 20.34
N CYS A 160 -15.55 -27.45 21.21
CA CYS A 160 -15.77 -27.43 22.66
C CYS A 160 -16.95 -26.52 23.04
N LEU A 161 -17.02 -25.30 22.49
CA LEU A 161 -18.10 -24.35 22.79
C LEU A 161 -19.47 -24.86 22.31
N ARG A 162 -19.55 -25.47 21.12
CA ARG A 162 -20.80 -26.10 20.64
C ARG A 162 -21.20 -27.30 21.50
N ALA A 163 -20.25 -28.08 22.00
CA ALA A 163 -20.55 -29.17 22.93
C ALA A 163 -21.12 -28.64 24.26
N ILE A 164 -20.66 -27.47 24.73
CA ILE A 164 -21.20 -26.80 25.92
C ILE A 164 -22.58 -26.21 25.65
N GLU A 165 -22.80 -25.60 24.47
CA GLU A 165 -24.09 -25.04 24.05
C GLU A 165 -25.20 -26.10 23.97
N HIS A 166 -24.85 -27.32 23.55
CA HIS A 166 -25.79 -28.44 23.41
C HIS A 166 -25.87 -29.37 24.63
N LYS A 167 -25.06 -29.14 25.69
CA LYS A 167 -25.17 -29.91 26.94
C LYS A 167 -26.46 -29.53 27.66
N ASN A 168 -27.37 -30.49 27.81
CA ASN A 168 -28.57 -30.29 28.62
C ASN A 168 -28.21 -30.33 30.11
N PRO A 169 -28.78 -29.44 30.94
CA PRO A 169 -28.56 -29.47 32.39
C PRO A 169 -29.11 -30.74 33.08
N GLU A 170 -29.87 -31.57 32.37
CA GLU A 170 -30.39 -32.86 32.87
C GLU A 170 -29.47 -34.06 32.61
N ASP A 171 -28.37 -33.89 31.86
CA ASP A 171 -27.40 -34.97 31.65
C ASP A 171 -26.53 -35.16 32.90
N ASN A 172 -26.56 -36.37 33.49
CA ASN A 172 -25.88 -36.77 34.74
C ASN A 172 -24.33 -36.75 34.69
N HIS A 173 -23.71 -36.05 33.74
CA HIS A 173 -22.26 -35.90 33.69
C HIS A 173 -21.79 -34.74 34.57
N PRO A 174 -20.74 -34.94 35.41
CA PRO A 174 -20.20 -33.87 36.24
C PRO A 174 -19.64 -32.75 35.35
N MET A 175 -20.34 -31.62 35.34
CA MET A 175 -19.96 -30.38 34.67
C MET A 175 -18.79 -29.73 35.43
N SER A 176 -17.79 -29.19 34.72
CA SER A 176 -16.76 -28.39 35.39
C SER A 176 -17.36 -27.08 35.91
N SER A 177 -16.77 -26.48 36.97
CA SER A 177 -17.24 -25.20 37.49
C SER A 177 -17.26 -24.09 36.43
N PHE A 178 -16.33 -24.15 35.46
CA PHE A 178 -16.23 -23.23 34.34
C PHE A 178 -17.32 -23.47 33.29
N GLU A 179 -17.60 -24.73 32.96
CA GLU A 179 -18.67 -25.12 32.04
C GLU A 179 -20.06 -24.73 32.61
N SER A 180 -20.29 -24.96 33.91
CA SER A 180 -21.52 -24.54 34.59
C SER A 180 -21.70 -23.02 34.60
N GLN A 181 -20.61 -22.25 34.68
CA GLN A 181 -20.65 -20.79 34.67
C GLN A 181 -20.90 -20.24 33.26
N LEU A 182 -20.34 -20.87 32.21
CA LEU A 182 -20.60 -20.51 30.81
C LEU A 182 -22.05 -20.79 30.40
N CYS A 183 -22.63 -21.92 30.81
CA CYS A 183 -24.04 -22.24 30.51
C CYS A 183 -25.04 -21.26 31.14
N GLN A 184 -24.65 -20.49 32.16
CA GLN A 184 -25.49 -19.43 32.74
C GLN A 184 -25.57 -18.19 31.84
N TYR A 185 -24.69 -18.07 30.84
CA TYR A 185 -24.61 -16.93 29.93
C TYR A 185 -24.58 -17.39 28.46
N PRO A 186 -25.66 -17.99 27.94
CA PRO A 186 -25.71 -18.50 26.57
C PRO A 186 -25.43 -17.43 25.51
N HIS A 187 -25.81 -16.17 25.78
CA HIS A 187 -25.53 -15.05 24.89
C HIS A 187 -24.01 -14.78 24.70
N LEU A 188 -23.20 -14.99 25.75
CA LEU A 188 -21.74 -14.87 25.64
C LEU A 188 -21.17 -16.00 24.78
N ILE A 189 -21.68 -17.22 24.95
CA ILE A 189 -21.27 -18.37 24.12
C ILE A 189 -21.56 -18.09 22.64
N THR A 190 -22.77 -17.63 22.32
CA THR A 190 -23.14 -17.28 20.94
C THR A 190 -22.30 -16.13 20.38
N GLN A 191 -21.97 -15.12 21.19
CA GLN A 191 -21.07 -14.04 20.79
C GLN A 191 -19.67 -14.57 20.45
N TYR A 192 -19.05 -15.35 21.35
CA TYR A 192 -17.74 -15.94 21.11
C TYR A 192 -17.73 -16.88 19.89
N LEU A 193 -18.79 -17.68 19.70
CA LEU A 193 -18.93 -18.53 18.52
C LEU A 193 -18.98 -17.69 17.23
N THR A 194 -19.67 -16.55 17.25
CA THR A 194 -19.75 -15.62 16.11
C THR A 194 -18.38 -15.00 15.80
N GLU A 195 -17.65 -14.57 16.82
CA GLU A 195 -16.29 -14.04 16.68
C GLU A 195 -15.34 -15.10 16.11
N LEU A 196 -15.39 -16.32 16.66
CA LEU A 196 -14.58 -17.45 16.17
C LEU A 196 -14.93 -17.87 14.75
N ASP A 197 -16.21 -17.87 14.37
CA ASP A 197 -16.64 -18.18 13.00
C ASP A 197 -16.15 -17.08 12.01
N ASN A 198 -16.15 -15.81 12.43
CA ASN A 198 -15.58 -14.70 11.64
C ASN A 198 -14.06 -14.85 11.47
N GLU A 199 -13.33 -15.17 12.53
CA GLU A 199 -11.89 -15.43 12.46
C GLU A 199 -11.57 -16.64 11.58
N HIS A 200 -12.30 -17.74 11.78
CA HIS A 200 -12.14 -18.97 10.99
C HIS A 200 -12.38 -18.70 9.51
N TYR A 201 -13.37 -17.87 9.18
CA TYR A 201 -13.62 -17.41 7.82
C TYR A 201 -12.42 -16.62 7.26
N LYS A 202 -11.92 -15.61 7.98
CA LYS A 202 -10.76 -14.81 7.56
C LYS A 202 -9.51 -15.66 7.33
N LEU A 203 -9.20 -16.60 8.23
CA LEU A 203 -8.06 -17.51 8.09
C LEU A 203 -8.18 -18.38 6.83
N ASN A 204 -9.39 -18.87 6.50
CA ASN A 204 -9.61 -19.64 5.28
C ASN A 204 -9.42 -18.79 4.01
N LEU A 205 -9.80 -17.51 4.01
CA LEU A 205 -9.54 -16.61 2.88
C LEU A 205 -8.04 -16.49 2.61
N PHE A 206 -7.22 -16.37 3.65
CA PHE A 206 -5.77 -16.28 3.48
C PHE A 206 -5.15 -17.56 2.92
N LEU A 207 -5.61 -18.74 3.37
CA LEU A 207 -5.15 -20.01 2.82
C LEU A 207 -5.58 -20.19 1.36
N PHE A 208 -6.81 -19.77 1.02
CA PHE A 208 -7.30 -19.79 -0.35
C PHE A 208 -6.48 -18.86 -1.24
N TRP A 209 -6.28 -17.60 -0.82
CA TRP A 209 -5.44 -16.64 -1.54
C TRP A 209 -4.04 -17.21 -1.78
N ASN A 210 -3.37 -17.68 -0.72
CA ASN A 210 -1.99 -18.20 -0.84
C ASN A 210 -1.88 -19.36 -1.84
N LYS A 211 -2.91 -20.21 -1.95
CA LYS A 211 -2.95 -21.32 -2.91
C LYS A 211 -3.14 -20.87 -4.36
N HIS A 212 -3.78 -19.72 -4.56
CA HIS A 212 -4.24 -19.25 -5.87
C HIS A 212 -3.67 -17.89 -6.28
N GLU A 213 -2.67 -17.40 -5.54
CA GLU A 213 -2.03 -16.10 -5.79
C GLU A 213 -1.36 -16.05 -7.17
N ASP A 214 -0.83 -17.18 -7.66
CA ASP A 214 -0.26 -17.26 -9.00
C ASP A 214 -1.29 -16.98 -10.10
N ILE A 215 -2.56 -17.34 -9.87
CA ILE A 215 -3.67 -17.03 -10.78
C ILE A 215 -3.91 -15.53 -10.79
N PHE A 216 -3.89 -14.86 -9.63
CA PHE A 216 -4.03 -13.41 -9.56
C PHE A 216 -2.91 -12.71 -10.35
N TRP A 217 -1.66 -13.11 -10.15
CA TRP A 217 -0.52 -12.46 -10.82
C TRP A 217 -0.51 -12.71 -12.33
N LYS A 218 -0.79 -13.93 -12.79
CA LYS A 218 -0.96 -14.21 -14.24
C LYS A 218 -2.11 -13.40 -14.85
N TRP A 219 -3.17 -13.15 -14.09
CA TRP A 219 -4.24 -12.26 -14.54
C TRP A 219 -3.78 -10.80 -14.60
N MET A 220 -3.02 -10.32 -13.62
CA MET A 220 -2.42 -8.97 -13.64
C MET A 220 -1.46 -8.78 -14.80
N GLU A 221 -0.65 -9.79 -15.16
CA GLU A 221 0.18 -9.76 -16.38
C GLU A 221 -0.69 -9.51 -17.63
N SER A 222 -1.85 -10.18 -17.73
CA SER A 222 -2.78 -9.95 -18.84
C SER A 222 -3.43 -8.56 -18.86
N VAL A 223 -3.40 -7.81 -17.74
CA VAL A 223 -3.83 -6.40 -17.69
C VAL A 223 -2.75 -5.51 -18.33
N LEU A 224 -1.48 -5.87 -18.18
CA LEU A 224 -0.34 -5.17 -18.77
C LEU A 224 -0.20 -5.45 -20.28
N ASP A 225 -0.48 -6.68 -20.73
CA ASP A 225 -0.33 -7.10 -22.13
C ASP A 225 -1.38 -6.54 -23.10
N GLN A 226 -2.45 -5.92 -22.60
CA GLN A 226 -3.48 -5.38 -23.49
C GLN A 226 -2.98 -4.09 -24.15
N PRO A 227 -3.00 -4.00 -25.50
CA PRO A 227 -2.55 -2.82 -26.20
C PRO A 227 -3.38 -1.62 -25.73
N THR A 228 -2.73 -0.73 -24.99
CA THR A 228 -3.18 0.64 -24.82
C THR A 228 -3.30 1.23 -26.23
N THR A 229 -4.38 1.96 -26.51
CA THR A 229 -4.62 2.77 -27.73
C THR A 229 -3.56 3.85 -27.98
N ILE A 230 -2.41 3.77 -27.31
CA ILE A 230 -1.44 4.82 -27.02
C ILE A 230 -0.07 4.51 -27.64
N ALA A 231 0.08 3.38 -28.33
CA ALA A 231 1.34 3.01 -29.00
C ALA A 231 1.82 4.05 -30.04
N GLU A 232 0.97 4.99 -30.49
CA GLU A 232 1.30 5.99 -31.51
C GLU A 232 1.72 7.37 -30.93
N ASN A 233 1.38 7.69 -29.67
CA ASN A 233 1.76 8.98 -29.04
C ASN A 233 3.05 8.90 -28.20
N ASN A 234 3.57 7.68 -28.00
CA ASN A 234 4.68 7.40 -27.10
C ASN A 234 6.07 7.81 -27.62
N GLU A 235 6.28 7.87 -28.94
CA GLU A 235 7.61 8.21 -29.48
C GLU A 235 7.98 9.69 -29.28
N LEU A 236 7.01 10.60 -29.34
CA LEU A 236 7.29 12.04 -29.23
C LEU A 236 7.34 12.55 -27.78
N LEU A 237 6.53 11.99 -26.88
CA LEU A 237 6.53 12.36 -25.45
C LEU A 237 7.75 11.82 -24.70
N HIS A 238 8.15 10.57 -24.97
CA HIS A 238 9.29 9.95 -24.31
C HIS A 238 10.63 10.61 -24.70
N GLU A 239 10.73 11.16 -25.91
CA GLU A 239 11.95 11.82 -26.40
C GLU A 239 12.13 13.22 -25.78
N ILE A 240 11.04 13.95 -25.52
CA ILE A 240 11.06 15.26 -24.85
C ILE A 240 11.36 15.10 -23.35
N ASP A 241 10.74 14.11 -22.68
CA ASP A 241 10.99 13.85 -21.25
C ASP A 241 12.42 13.36 -20.99
N CYS A 242 12.96 12.47 -21.83
CA CYS A 242 14.35 12.01 -21.67
C CYS A 242 15.35 13.16 -21.82
N GLN A 243 15.17 14.05 -22.80
CA GLN A 243 16.09 15.17 -22.99
C GLN A 243 16.03 16.18 -21.84
N HIS A 244 14.84 16.42 -21.28
CA HIS A 244 14.69 17.32 -20.14
C HIS A 244 15.30 16.74 -18.86
N LEU A 245 15.05 15.45 -18.60
CA LEU A 245 15.59 14.75 -17.43
C LEU A 245 17.13 14.63 -17.51
N GLU A 246 17.68 14.41 -18.70
CA GLU A 246 19.14 14.39 -18.91
C GLU A 246 19.75 15.77 -18.64
N ALA A 247 19.06 16.85 -19.03
CA ALA A 247 19.51 18.23 -18.77
C ALA A 247 19.44 18.60 -17.28
N GLU A 248 18.42 18.15 -16.54
CA GLU A 248 18.37 18.35 -15.09
C GLU A 248 19.43 17.51 -14.35
N LYS A 249 19.61 16.25 -14.77
CA LYS A 249 20.66 15.37 -14.24
C LYS A 249 22.05 15.97 -14.45
N GLN A 250 22.31 16.58 -15.61
CA GLN A 250 23.57 17.28 -15.87
C GLN A 250 23.76 18.50 -14.95
N LYS A 251 22.71 19.27 -14.67
CA LYS A 251 22.78 20.40 -13.72
C LYS A 251 23.06 19.92 -12.29
N PHE A 252 22.48 18.79 -11.89
CA PHE A 252 22.76 18.17 -10.60
C PHE A 252 24.20 17.71 -10.50
N ASN A 253 24.71 16.99 -11.50
CA ASN A 253 26.10 16.55 -11.52
C ASN A 253 27.08 17.72 -11.48
N ALA A 254 26.83 18.80 -12.22
CA ALA A 254 27.65 20.00 -12.15
C ALA A 254 27.66 20.66 -10.76
N THR A 255 26.55 20.56 -10.02
CA THR A 255 26.47 21.05 -8.63
C THR A 255 27.28 20.16 -7.69
N ILE A 256 27.21 18.83 -7.87
CA ILE A 256 28.02 17.87 -7.11
C ILE A 256 29.50 18.15 -7.33
N ASP A 257 29.94 18.33 -8.57
CA ASP A 257 31.34 18.65 -8.90
C ASP A 257 31.81 19.96 -8.23
N THR A 258 30.89 20.93 -8.10
CA THR A 258 31.16 22.21 -7.42
C THR A 258 31.32 22.01 -5.91
N LEU A 259 30.51 21.14 -5.30
CA LEU A 259 30.61 20.80 -3.88
C LEU A 259 31.88 20.00 -3.57
N ASP A 260 32.23 19.04 -4.42
CA ASP A 260 33.48 18.28 -4.29
C ASP A 260 34.71 19.21 -4.39
N SER A 261 34.68 20.15 -5.32
CA SER A 261 35.72 21.18 -5.43
C SER A 261 35.82 22.07 -4.18
N ALA A 262 34.68 22.40 -3.56
CA ALA A 262 34.64 23.16 -2.31
C ALA A 262 35.18 22.34 -1.12
N LEU A 263 34.88 21.05 -1.05
CA LEU A 263 35.40 20.13 -0.04
C LEU A 263 36.92 19.98 -0.14
N VAL A 264 37.46 19.79 -1.34
CA VAL A 264 38.91 19.72 -1.57
C VAL A 264 39.59 21.02 -1.14
N ARG A 265 38.97 22.17 -1.42
CA ARG A 265 39.50 23.47 -0.99
C ARG A 265 39.45 23.64 0.53
N LEU A 266 38.41 23.15 1.19
CA LEU A 266 38.31 23.13 2.65
C LEU A 266 39.37 22.22 3.27
N GLU A 267 39.60 21.03 2.72
CA GLU A 267 40.67 20.13 3.18
C GLU A 267 42.06 20.76 3.00
N GLN A 268 42.31 21.43 1.87
CA GLN A 268 43.58 22.13 1.65
C GLN A 268 43.79 23.28 2.64
N LEU A 269 42.75 24.06 2.92
CA LEU A 269 42.81 25.13 3.92
C LEU A 269 43.01 24.59 5.33
N TRP A 270 42.40 23.45 5.65
CA TRP A 270 42.54 22.77 6.93
C TRP A 270 43.96 22.20 7.14
N ILE A 271 44.58 21.68 6.07
CA ILE A 271 45.97 21.17 6.10
C ILE A 271 46.99 22.32 6.18
N SER A 272 46.66 23.51 5.70
CA SER A 272 47.62 24.61 5.52
C SER A 272 47.68 25.63 6.66
N ASN A 273 46.77 25.62 7.64
CA ASN A 273 46.61 26.72 8.59
C ASN A 273 46.47 26.24 10.05
N ASP A 274 47.43 26.62 10.91
CA ASP A 274 47.46 26.34 12.36
C ASP A 274 46.67 27.38 13.22
N ASP A 275 46.16 28.46 12.61
CA ASP A 275 45.41 29.51 13.31
C ASP A 275 43.88 29.33 13.16
N HIS A 276 43.27 28.71 14.16
CA HIS A 276 41.85 28.33 14.20
C HIS A 276 40.83 29.47 14.01
N ALA A 277 41.19 30.72 14.31
CA ALA A 277 40.25 31.86 14.30
C ALA A 277 39.95 32.42 12.89
N SER A 278 40.87 32.29 11.93
CA SER A 278 40.63 32.71 10.53
C SER A 278 39.78 31.68 9.78
N ILE A 279 39.91 30.40 10.16
CA ILE A 279 39.20 29.27 9.54
C ILE A 279 37.71 29.34 9.82
N GLU A 280 37.28 29.77 11.01
CA GLU A 280 35.87 29.76 11.40
C GLU A 280 35.01 30.72 10.56
N ASN A 281 35.56 31.88 10.17
CA ASN A 281 34.87 32.83 9.29
C ASN A 281 34.83 32.34 7.83
N ASP A 282 35.92 31.74 7.34
CA ASP A 282 35.98 31.23 5.97
C ASP A 282 35.11 29.99 5.79
N VAL A 283 35.11 29.08 6.77
CA VAL A 283 34.20 27.92 6.82
C VAL A 283 32.75 28.38 6.94
N SER A 284 32.43 29.34 7.82
CA SER A 284 31.08 29.88 7.94
C SER A 284 30.59 30.53 6.64
N SER A 285 31.48 31.23 5.92
CA SER A 285 31.16 31.81 4.62
C SER A 285 30.90 30.74 3.55
N ILE A 286 31.68 29.66 3.56
CA ILE A 286 31.51 28.55 2.60
C ILE A 286 30.22 27.78 2.90
N VAL A 287 29.96 27.46 4.17
CA VAL A 287 28.72 26.79 4.61
C VAL A 287 27.49 27.64 4.27
N ALA A 288 27.51 28.93 4.56
CA ALA A 288 26.41 29.82 4.19
C ALA A 288 26.20 29.91 2.67
N SER A 289 27.28 29.84 1.88
CA SER A 289 27.16 29.79 0.41
C SER A 289 26.57 28.47 -0.08
N ILE A 290 26.92 27.35 0.56
CA ILE A 290 26.38 26.03 0.21
C ILE A 290 24.90 25.96 0.58
N ASP A 291 24.51 26.39 1.78
CA ASP A 291 23.12 26.42 2.23
C ASP A 291 22.24 27.29 1.34
N LYS A 292 22.77 28.42 0.87
CA LYS A 292 22.06 29.30 -0.08
C LYS A 292 21.86 28.62 -1.44
N GLN A 293 22.84 27.86 -1.92
CA GLN A 293 22.72 27.11 -3.19
C GLN A 293 21.74 25.94 -3.06
N ILE A 294 21.81 25.17 -1.98
CA ILE A 294 20.87 24.08 -1.69
C ILE A 294 19.44 24.62 -1.58
N SER A 295 19.24 25.71 -0.85
CA SER A 295 17.92 26.35 -0.70
C SER A 295 17.40 26.89 -2.04
N SER A 296 18.27 27.46 -2.88
CA SER A 296 17.88 27.91 -4.23
C SER A 296 17.51 26.76 -5.15
N LEU A 297 18.20 25.63 -5.06
CA LEU A 297 17.88 24.44 -5.85
C LEU A 297 16.56 23.83 -5.38
N PHE A 298 16.35 23.73 -4.07
CA PHE A 298 15.12 23.21 -3.49
C PHE A 298 13.89 24.05 -3.87
N ASN A 299 14.01 25.38 -3.79
CA ASN A 299 12.93 26.28 -4.20
C ASN A 299 12.67 26.24 -5.71
N LYS A 300 13.72 26.13 -6.54
CA LYS A 300 13.53 25.94 -7.99
C LYS A 300 12.86 24.61 -8.31
N LEU A 301 13.18 23.53 -7.61
CA LEU A 301 12.54 22.23 -7.79
C LEU A 301 11.04 22.27 -7.42
N LEU A 302 10.69 23.01 -6.37
CA LEU A 302 9.29 23.25 -5.99
C LEU A 302 8.55 24.14 -7.01
N ASP A 303 9.19 25.19 -7.51
CA ASP A 303 8.59 26.11 -8.49
C ASP A 303 8.43 25.46 -9.87
N THR A 304 9.42 24.68 -10.32
CA THR A 304 9.39 24.00 -11.63
C THR A 304 8.29 22.94 -11.64
N ASN A 305 8.14 22.16 -10.55
CA ASN A 305 6.99 21.28 -10.36
C ASN A 305 5.64 22.03 -10.35
N SER A 306 5.59 23.27 -9.86
CA SER A 306 4.36 24.09 -9.88
C SER A 306 4.00 24.65 -11.26
N VAL A 307 5.00 24.88 -12.13
CA VAL A 307 4.82 25.39 -13.50
C VAL A 307 4.45 24.27 -14.46
N PHE A 308 5.02 23.07 -14.29
CA PHE A 308 4.63 21.87 -15.06
C PHE A 308 3.16 21.46 -14.79
N ILE A 309 2.64 21.69 -13.58
CA ILE A 309 1.21 21.49 -13.26
C ILE A 309 0.29 22.51 -13.97
N LYS A 310 0.81 23.69 -14.36
CA LYS A 310 0.01 24.75 -14.98
C LYS A 310 0.03 24.74 -16.51
N GLN A 311 1.12 24.26 -17.13
CA GLN A 311 1.25 24.21 -18.59
C GLN A 311 0.50 23.02 -19.22
N SER A 312 0.33 21.90 -18.50
CA SER A 312 -0.47 20.75 -18.97
C SER A 312 -1.99 20.94 -18.90
N VAL A 313 -2.47 22.07 -18.36
CA VAL A 313 -3.91 22.41 -18.23
C VAL A 313 -4.36 23.41 -19.30
N SER A 314 -3.45 23.90 -20.16
CA SER A 314 -3.73 24.98 -21.14
C SER A 314 -3.57 24.59 -22.61
N GLU A 315 -3.37 23.31 -22.94
CA GLU A 315 -3.40 22.78 -24.32
C GLU A 315 -4.42 21.65 -24.45
#